data_AF-A0A2D4EWG8-F1
#
_entry.id   AF-A0A2D4EWG8-F1
#
_cell.length_a   1.000
_cell.length_b   1.000
_cell.length_c   1.000
_cell.angle_alpha   90.00
_cell.angle_beta   90.00
_cell.angle_gamma   90.00
#
_symmetry.space_group_name_H-M   'P 1'
#
loop_
_entity.id
_entity.type
_entity.pdbx_description
1 polymer ?
#
loop_
_entity_poly.entity_id
_entity_poly.type
_entity_poly.pdbx_seq_one_letter_code
_entity_poly.pdbx_strand_id
1 'polypeptide(L)'
;DCYLPLDETLIPTGKITPVQDTPFDLRKPKELGKHLQAFQLNGFDHNFCLVQRKEPHFCARAYHPPSGRMIEVYTTQPGVQFYTGNFLDGTLKGKEGHVYFKHSGFCLETQNWPNAMNQPNFPDVLLYPGDEYNTTTCFKFSIS
;
A
#
# COMPACT_ATOMS: atom_id res chain seq x y z
N ASP A 1 13.68 3.43 -2.14
CA ASP A 1 12.31 3.25 -2.65
C ASP A 1 12.24 2.00 -3.50
N CYS A 2 11.64 0.96 -2.96
CA CYS A 2 11.52 -0.36 -3.59
C CYS A 2 10.09 -0.88 -3.42
N TYR A 3 9.75 -1.96 -4.13
CA TYR A 3 8.56 -2.76 -3.89
C TYR A 3 8.93 -4.24 -3.84
N LEU A 4 8.01 -5.07 -3.38
CA LEU A 4 8.19 -6.53 -3.32
C LEU A 4 7.40 -7.20 -4.46
N PRO A 5 8.08 -7.75 -5.49
CA PRO A 5 7.41 -8.53 -6.52
C PRO A 5 6.85 -9.82 -5.94
N LEU A 6 5.65 -10.15 -6.36
CA LEU A 6 4.95 -11.36 -5.96
C LEU A 6 5.16 -12.51 -6.95
N ASP A 7 5.03 -13.74 -6.47
CA ASP A 7 4.88 -14.93 -7.30
C ASP A 7 3.41 -15.17 -7.69
N GLU A 8 3.15 -16.28 -8.37
CA GLU A 8 1.82 -16.67 -8.85
C GLU A 8 0.81 -16.93 -7.72
N THR A 9 1.29 -17.14 -6.50
CA THR A 9 0.48 -17.34 -5.29
C THR A 9 0.28 -16.06 -4.48
N LEU A 10 0.72 -14.91 -5.02
CA LEU A 10 0.68 -13.59 -4.39
C LEU A 10 1.61 -13.47 -3.16
N ILE A 11 2.64 -14.31 -3.06
CA ILE A 11 3.64 -14.25 -2.00
C ILE A 11 4.88 -13.48 -2.49
N PRO A 12 5.50 -12.60 -1.67
CA PRO A 12 6.76 -11.97 -2.05
C PRO A 12 7.84 -12.99 -2.38
N THR A 13 8.45 -12.83 -3.55
CA THR A 13 9.53 -13.68 -4.07
C THR A 13 10.83 -13.63 -3.27
N GLY A 14 10.92 -12.76 -2.25
CA GLY A 14 12.16 -12.42 -1.54
C GLY A 14 13.02 -11.34 -2.23
N LYS A 15 12.70 -10.97 -3.48
CA LYS A 15 13.38 -9.88 -4.19
C LYS A 15 12.88 -8.52 -3.70
N ILE A 16 13.81 -7.58 -3.54
CA ILE A 16 13.52 -6.18 -3.22
C ILE A 16 13.85 -5.37 -4.48
N THR A 17 12.84 -4.89 -5.20
CA THR A 17 13.04 -4.32 -6.55
C THR A 17 12.89 -2.80 -6.52
N PRO A 18 13.85 -2.02 -7.05
CA PRO A 18 13.70 -0.58 -7.19
C PRO A 18 12.45 -0.23 -8.00
N VAL A 19 11.73 0.82 -7.58
CA VAL A 19 10.54 1.27 -8.34
C VAL A 19 10.91 2.04 -9.61
N GLN A 20 12.14 2.56 -9.70
CA GLN A 20 12.65 3.35 -10.82
C GLN A 20 12.41 2.64 -12.16
N ASP A 21 11.85 3.36 -13.13
CA ASP A 21 11.58 2.86 -14.49
C ASP A 21 10.61 1.65 -14.53
N THR A 22 9.80 1.48 -13.49
CA THR A 22 8.73 0.47 -13.42
C THR A 22 7.35 1.12 -13.30
N PRO A 23 6.27 0.35 -13.55
CA PRO A 23 4.90 0.80 -13.22
C PRO A 23 4.69 1.09 -11.73
N PHE A 24 5.59 0.64 -10.85
CA PHE A 24 5.54 0.87 -9.42
C PHE A 24 6.17 2.21 -9.01
N ASP A 25 6.68 3.03 -9.95
CA ASP A 25 7.14 4.38 -9.60
C ASP A 25 5.98 5.35 -9.35
N LEU A 26 5.49 5.34 -8.11
CA LEU A 26 4.44 6.23 -7.61
C LEU A 26 4.99 7.43 -6.82
N ARG A 27 6.30 7.70 -6.89
CA ARG A 27 6.95 8.80 -6.15
C ARG A 27 6.49 10.18 -6.62
N LYS A 28 6.06 10.28 -7.88
CA LYS A 28 5.38 11.45 -8.44
C LYS A 28 3.90 11.13 -8.57
N PRO A 29 2.99 12.08 -8.28
CA PRO A 29 1.55 11.86 -8.41
C PRO A 29 1.18 11.35 -9.80
N LYS A 30 0.32 10.33 -9.85
CA LYS A 30 -0.24 9.74 -11.06
C LYS A 30 -1.76 9.68 -10.94
N GLU A 31 -2.45 9.88 -12.05
CA GLU A 31 -3.87 9.53 -12.14
C GLU A 31 -3.98 8.01 -12.23
N LEU A 32 -4.56 7.37 -11.22
CA LEU A 32 -4.53 5.91 -11.05
C LEU A 32 -5.07 5.16 -12.28
N GLY A 33 -6.21 5.59 -12.82
CA GLY A 33 -6.82 4.95 -14.01
C GLY A 33 -5.91 4.99 -15.24
N LYS A 34 -5.39 6.18 -15.60
CA LYS A 34 -4.46 6.33 -16.74
C LYS A 34 -3.17 5.54 -16.53
N HIS A 35 -2.66 5.50 -15.32
CA HIS A 35 -1.42 4.80 -14.99
C HIS A 35 -1.60 3.28 -15.13
N LEU A 36 -2.67 2.71 -14.56
CA LEU A 36 -3.01 1.30 -14.72
C LEU A 36 -3.20 0.93 -16.21
N GLN A 37 -3.91 1.77 -16.97
CA GLN A 37 -4.11 1.56 -18.40
C GLN A 37 -2.80 1.59 -19.20
N ALA A 38 -1.94 2.58 -18.96
CA ALA A 38 -0.68 2.75 -19.69
C ALA A 38 0.27 1.54 -19.54
N PHE A 39 0.24 0.89 -18.38
CA PHE A 39 1.05 -0.28 -18.08
C PHE A 39 0.29 -1.61 -18.18
N GLN A 40 -0.96 -1.58 -18.66
CA GLN A 40 -1.84 -2.76 -18.76
C GLN A 40 -1.96 -3.56 -17.46
N LEU A 41 -1.97 -2.86 -16.33
CA LEU A 41 -2.09 -3.45 -15.01
C LEU A 41 -3.56 -3.66 -14.65
N ASN A 42 -3.85 -4.82 -14.06
CA ASN A 42 -5.16 -5.08 -13.47
C ASN A 42 -5.44 -4.17 -12.27
N GLY A 43 -4.40 -3.80 -11.53
CA GLY A 43 -4.45 -3.07 -10.27
C GLY A 43 -3.15 -3.24 -9.50
N PHE A 44 -3.06 -2.66 -8.31
CA PHE A 44 -2.01 -2.96 -7.36
C PHE A 44 -2.53 -3.89 -6.26
N ASP A 45 -1.66 -4.78 -5.82
CA ASP A 45 -1.77 -5.55 -4.59
C ASP A 45 -0.35 -5.85 -4.09
N HIS A 46 0.44 -4.80 -3.83
CA HIS A 46 1.86 -4.96 -3.53
C HIS A 46 2.28 -4.16 -2.31
N ASN A 47 3.29 -4.68 -1.61
CA ASN A 47 3.99 -3.97 -0.57
C ASN A 47 5.04 -3.03 -1.16
N PHE A 48 4.92 -1.74 -0.85
CA PHE A 48 5.94 -0.73 -1.10
C PHE A 48 6.85 -0.63 0.12
N CYS A 49 8.16 -0.72 -0.11
CA CYS A 49 9.18 -0.67 0.93
C CYS A 49 9.42 0.78 1.34
N LEU A 50 9.04 1.10 2.58
CA LEU A 50 9.34 2.34 3.27
C LEU A 50 10.57 2.16 4.18
N VAL A 51 11.12 3.27 4.67
CA VAL A 51 12.21 3.24 5.65
C VAL A 51 11.60 3.21 7.04
N GLN A 52 11.82 2.16 7.84
CA GLN A 52 11.35 2.14 9.22
C GLN A 52 11.96 3.30 10.03
N ARG A 53 11.14 4.03 10.77
CA ARG A 53 11.59 5.06 11.70
C ARG A 53 10.78 5.01 12.99
N LYS A 54 11.36 5.54 14.07
CA LYS A 54 10.68 5.67 15.36
C LYS A 54 9.51 6.64 15.31
N GLU A 55 9.67 7.74 14.57
CA GLU A 55 8.64 8.76 14.40
C GLU A 55 7.88 8.57 13.08
N PRO A 56 6.56 8.84 13.04
CA PRO A 56 5.79 8.76 11.82
C PRO A 56 6.40 9.60 10.69
N HIS A 57 6.67 8.98 9.55
CA HIS A 57 7.14 9.65 8.35
C HIS A 57 6.14 9.48 7.20
N PHE A 58 6.29 10.30 6.17
CA PHE A 58 5.43 10.23 4.99
C PHE A 58 5.43 8.82 4.39
N CYS A 59 4.23 8.32 4.11
CA CYS A 59 3.98 7.03 3.48
C CYS A 59 3.38 7.24 2.09
N ALA A 60 2.22 7.88 2.00
CA ALA A 60 1.51 8.07 0.75
C ALA A 60 0.59 9.29 0.80
N ARG A 61 0.16 9.74 -0.39
CA ARG A 61 -0.90 10.75 -0.55
C ARG A 61 -1.85 10.30 -1.64
N ALA A 62 -3.15 10.40 -1.37
CA ALA A 62 -4.19 10.28 -2.39
C ALA A 62 -4.99 11.58 -2.45
N TYR A 63 -5.22 12.07 -3.66
CA TYR A 63 -5.97 13.30 -3.94
C TYR A 63 -7.06 13.00 -4.95
N HIS A 64 -8.27 13.50 -4.68
CA HIS A 64 -9.41 13.41 -5.57
C HIS A 64 -9.77 14.83 -6.05
N PRO A 65 -9.24 15.27 -7.21
CA PRO A 65 -9.45 16.63 -7.72
C PRO A 65 -10.92 17.06 -7.80
N PRO A 66 -11.87 16.23 -8.27
CA PRO A 66 -13.26 16.66 -8.40
C PRO A 66 -13.92 17.08 -7.08
N SER A 67 -13.46 16.57 -5.93
CA SER A 67 -13.98 16.98 -4.62
C SER A 67 -12.99 17.77 -3.78
N GLY A 68 -11.77 18.03 -4.28
CA GLY A 68 -10.67 18.62 -3.53
C GLY A 68 -10.19 17.81 -2.31
N ARG A 69 -10.69 16.57 -2.12
CA ARG A 69 -10.37 15.79 -0.92
C ARG A 69 -8.98 15.21 -1.04
N MET A 70 -8.20 15.32 0.03
CA MET A 70 -6.88 14.76 0.14
C MET A 70 -6.73 13.95 1.43
N ILE A 71 -6.05 12.81 1.33
CA ILE A 71 -5.55 12.06 2.47
C ILE A 71 -4.04 11.93 2.35
N GLU A 72 -3.33 12.28 3.41
CA GLU A 72 -1.91 11.99 3.60
C GLU A 72 -1.78 10.93 4.69
N VAL A 73 -0.94 9.93 4.45
CA VAL A 73 -0.65 8.86 5.41
C VAL A 73 0.77 9.02 5.91
N TYR A 74 0.94 8.97 7.22
CA TYR A 74 2.23 8.93 7.88
C TYR A 74 2.30 7.69 8.77
N THR A 75 3.46 7.04 8.87
CA THR A 75 3.59 5.81 9.64
C THR A 75 5.00 5.60 10.17
N THR A 76 5.13 4.76 11.21
CA THR A 76 6.42 4.22 11.67
C THR A 76 6.77 2.88 11.01
N GLN A 77 5.84 2.30 10.24
CA GLN A 77 5.97 0.98 9.64
C GLN A 77 6.93 0.95 8.43
N PRO A 78 7.66 -0.16 8.22
CA PRO A 78 8.63 -0.29 7.13
C PRO A 78 7.96 -0.54 5.76
N GLY A 79 6.66 -0.73 5.69
CA GLY A 79 5.97 -1.01 4.44
C GLY A 79 4.55 -0.48 4.41
N VAL A 80 4.00 -0.41 3.20
CA VAL A 80 2.58 -0.19 2.96
C VAL A 80 2.10 -1.12 1.86
N GLN A 81 1.07 -1.92 2.15
CA GLN A 81 0.33 -2.61 1.11
C GLN A 81 -0.56 -1.59 0.41
N PHE A 82 -0.36 -1.41 -0.89
CA PHE A 82 -1.29 -0.66 -1.73
C PHE A 82 -2.12 -1.64 -2.55
N TYR A 83 -3.38 -1.79 -2.16
CA TYR A 83 -4.35 -2.68 -2.78
C TYR A 83 -5.49 -1.89 -3.40
N THR A 84 -5.77 -2.09 -4.68
CA THR A 84 -6.79 -1.32 -5.44
C THR A 84 -8.15 -2.00 -5.53
N GLY A 85 -8.50 -2.88 -4.58
CA GLY A 85 -9.85 -3.47 -4.55
C GLY A 85 -10.12 -4.43 -5.72
N ASN A 86 -9.10 -5.16 -6.17
CA ASN A 86 -9.12 -5.94 -7.41
C ASN A 86 -10.10 -7.13 -7.39
N PHE A 87 -10.36 -7.68 -6.19
CA PHE A 87 -11.20 -8.86 -5.97
C PHE A 87 -12.64 -8.53 -5.55
N LEU A 88 -13.00 -7.25 -5.45
CA LEU A 88 -14.40 -6.87 -5.27
C LEU A 88 -15.18 -7.24 -6.54
N ASP A 89 -16.21 -8.05 -6.39
CA ASP A 89 -16.96 -8.64 -7.51
C ASP A 89 -18.35 -8.02 -7.73
N GLY A 90 -18.71 -7.00 -6.93
CA GLY A 90 -20.02 -6.35 -7.02
C GLY A 90 -21.17 -7.15 -6.42
N THR A 91 -20.90 -8.20 -5.64
CA THR A 91 -21.96 -8.98 -4.97
C THR A 91 -22.32 -8.40 -3.60
N LEU A 92 -21.40 -7.67 -2.98
CA LEU A 92 -21.61 -7.05 -1.66
C LEU A 92 -22.47 -5.79 -1.76
N LYS A 93 -23.59 -5.82 -1.04
CA LYS A 93 -24.43 -4.64 -0.76
C LYS A 93 -23.90 -3.94 0.49
N GLY A 94 -23.26 -2.80 0.27
CA GLY A 94 -22.69 -1.93 1.28
C GLY A 94 -23.69 -0.96 1.90
N LYS A 95 -23.14 0.08 2.51
CA LYS A 95 -23.92 1.14 3.17
C LYS A 95 -24.79 1.87 2.15
N GLU A 96 -25.99 2.26 2.59
CA GLU A 96 -26.94 3.02 1.77
C GLU A 96 -27.30 2.34 0.43
N GLY A 97 -27.15 1.01 0.36
CA GLY A 97 -27.43 0.23 -0.84
C GLY A 97 -26.35 0.29 -1.93
N HIS A 98 -25.21 0.95 -1.66
CA HIS A 98 -24.10 0.98 -2.61
C HIS A 98 -23.47 -0.40 -2.80
N VAL A 99 -23.25 -0.78 -4.05
CA VAL A 99 -22.57 -2.02 -4.41
C VAL A 99 -21.07 -1.74 -4.56
N TYR A 100 -20.24 -2.58 -3.95
CA TYR A 100 -18.78 -2.45 -4.04
C TYR A 100 -18.25 -3.31 -5.20
N PHE A 101 -18.03 -2.68 -6.34
CA PHE A 101 -17.46 -3.30 -7.54
C PHE A 101 -15.93 -3.23 -7.54
N LYS A 102 -15.31 -3.99 -8.43
CA LYS A 102 -13.86 -3.96 -8.66
C LYS A 102 -13.35 -2.52 -8.79
N HIS A 103 -12.35 -2.18 -7.99
CA HIS A 103 -11.77 -0.83 -7.92
C HIS A 103 -12.68 0.28 -7.36
N SER A 104 -13.79 -0.05 -6.69
CA SER A 104 -14.62 0.94 -6.00
C SER A 104 -13.97 1.52 -4.74
N GLY A 105 -12.79 1.03 -4.35
CA GLY A 105 -12.01 1.49 -3.21
C GLY A 105 -10.56 1.01 -3.30
N PHE A 106 -9.72 1.54 -2.42
CA PHE A 106 -8.33 1.13 -2.25
C PHE A 106 -7.95 1.10 -0.76
N CYS A 107 -6.91 0.34 -0.44
CA CYS A 107 -6.34 0.23 0.89
C CYS A 107 -4.90 0.76 0.91
N LEU A 108 -4.50 1.33 2.04
CA LEU A 108 -3.11 1.68 2.37
C LEU A 108 -2.79 1.07 3.73
N GLU A 109 -2.39 -0.19 3.72
CA GLU A 109 -2.20 -0.99 4.95
C GLU A 109 -0.74 -0.83 5.37
N THR A 110 -0.48 0.07 6.31
CA THR A 110 0.87 0.28 6.85
C THR A 110 1.25 -0.90 7.72
N GLN A 111 2.37 -1.55 7.42
CA GLN A 111 2.68 -2.87 7.98
C GLN A 111 4.18 -3.19 7.94
N ASN A 112 4.57 -4.30 8.58
CA ASN A 112 5.80 -4.99 8.21
C ASN A 112 5.63 -5.73 6.87
N TRP A 113 6.73 -6.11 6.23
CA TRP A 113 6.70 -6.71 4.90
C TRP A 113 6.03 -8.10 4.93
N PRO A 114 5.17 -8.44 3.94
CA PRO A 114 4.52 -9.74 3.91
C PRO A 114 5.56 -10.87 3.86
N ASN A 115 5.26 -11.98 4.53
CA ASN A 115 6.14 -13.15 4.60
C ASN A 115 7.53 -12.89 5.22
N ALA A 116 7.73 -11.78 5.96
CA ALA A 116 9.01 -11.45 6.60
C ALA A 116 9.54 -12.55 7.53
N MET A 117 8.66 -13.28 8.21
CA MET A 117 9.02 -14.42 9.07
C MET A 117 9.84 -15.49 8.32
N ASN A 118 9.60 -15.67 7.01
CA ASN A 118 10.25 -16.69 6.18
C ASN A 118 11.29 -16.10 5.21
N GLN A 119 11.55 -14.79 5.27
CA GLN A 119 12.43 -14.08 4.36
C GLN A 119 13.53 -13.36 5.16
N PRO A 120 14.70 -13.99 5.40
CA PRO A 120 15.73 -13.45 6.29
C PRO A 120 16.29 -12.07 5.92
N ASN A 121 16.08 -11.63 4.68
CA ASN A 121 16.51 -10.32 4.19
C ASN A 121 15.44 -9.21 4.37
N PHE A 122 14.29 -9.54 4.95
CA PHE A 122 13.21 -8.59 5.25
C PHE A 122 13.36 -8.05 6.68
N PRO A 123 12.68 -6.94 7.04
CA PRO A 123 12.72 -6.43 8.40
C PRO A 123 12.22 -7.48 9.39
N ASP A 124 12.87 -7.56 10.55
CA ASP A 124 12.49 -8.51 11.60
C ASP A 124 11.03 -8.29 12.03
N VAL A 125 10.35 -9.39 12.31
CA VAL A 125 8.93 -9.45 12.69
C VAL A 125 8.72 -10.11 14.04
N LEU A 126 9.78 -10.67 14.64
CA LEU A 126 9.70 -11.32 15.94
C LEU A 126 9.59 -10.28 17.05
N LEU A 127 8.78 -10.61 18.06
CA LEU A 127 8.67 -9.88 19.31
C LEU A 127 8.97 -10.87 20.44
N TYR A 128 10.00 -10.60 21.24
CA TYR A 128 10.40 -11.51 22.30
C TYR A 128 9.79 -11.10 23.64
N PRO A 129 9.73 -12.03 24.63
CA PRO A 129 9.27 -11.69 25.97
C PRO A 129 10.11 -10.54 26.56
N GLY A 130 9.42 -9.46 26.96
CA GLY A 130 10.04 -8.24 27.50
C GLY A 130 10.17 -7.11 26.49
N ASP A 131 10.02 -7.38 25.19
CA ASP A 131 9.97 -6.35 24.16
C ASP A 131 8.57 -5.70 24.09
N GLU A 132 8.52 -4.45 23.61
CA GLU A 132 7.29 -3.75 23.29
C GLU A 132 7.16 -3.57 21.77
N TYR A 133 6.07 -4.07 21.19
CA TYR A 133 5.69 -3.72 19.82
C TYR A 133 4.86 -2.46 19.83
N ASN A 134 5.40 -1.39 19.25
CA ASN A 134 4.72 -0.10 19.19
C ASN A 134 4.88 0.52 17.80
N THR A 135 3.74 0.79 17.17
CA THR A 135 3.68 1.38 15.83
C THR A 135 2.55 2.38 15.76
N THR A 136 2.69 3.38 14.89
CA THR A 136 1.69 4.45 14.74
C THR A 136 1.48 4.73 13.27
N THR A 137 0.22 4.92 12.89
CA THR A 137 -0.20 5.42 11.58
C THR A 137 -1.17 6.57 11.74
N CYS A 138 -0.87 7.68 11.07
CA CYS A 138 -1.70 8.88 11.06
C CYS A 138 -2.35 9.05 9.69
N PHE A 139 -3.68 9.14 9.68
CA PHE A 139 -4.47 9.50 8.50
C PHE A 139 -4.87 10.97 8.59
N LYS A 140 -4.20 11.82 7.81
CA LYS A 140 -4.42 13.26 7.79
C LYS A 140 -5.30 13.64 6.61
N PHE A 141 -6.53 14.02 6.91
CA PHE A 141 -7.50 14.51 5.92
C PHE A 141 -7.38 16.02 5.75
N SER A 142 -7.50 16.49 4.50
CA SER A 142 -7.50 17.92 4.17
C SER A 142 -8.27 18.18 2.86
N ILE A 143 -8.46 19.46 2.55
CA ILE A 143 -9.01 19.94 1.27
C ILE A 143 -7.95 20.80 0.56
N SER A 144 -7.83 20.65 -0.76
CA SER A 144 -6.96 21.46 -1.62
C SER A 144 -7.65 21.86 -2.92
#